data_AF-A0A6A3PY14-F1
#
_entry.id   AF-A0A6A3PY14-F1
#
_cell.length_a   1.000
_cell.length_b   1.000
_cell.length_c   1.000
_cell.angle_alpha   90.00
_cell.angle_beta   90.00
_cell.angle_gamma   90.00
#
_symmetry.space_group_name_H-M   'P 1'
#
loop_
_entity.id
_entity.type
_entity.pdbx_description
1 polymer ?
#
loop_
_entity_poly.entity_id
_entity_poly.type
_entity_poly.pdbx_seq_one_letter_code
_entity_poly.pdbx_strand_id
1 'polypeptide(L)' 'MELLNATQDDVLRQMHEEAVNLFSRVADLRHFDVAKRPAADVCVTLKMFCVYAERLSGSNATRVTLADATERAEF' A
#
# COMPACT_ATOMS: atom_id res chain seq x y z
N MET A 1 -27.84 19.33 -10.82
CA MET A 1 -26.42 19.63 -11.14
C MET A 1 -25.59 19.72 -9.88
N GLU A 2 -26.06 20.38 -8.81
CA GLU A 2 -25.32 20.47 -7.54
C GLU A 2 -25.00 19.12 -6.89
N LEU A 3 -25.93 18.17 -6.89
CA LEU A 3 -25.70 16.82 -6.36
C LEU A 3 -24.58 16.07 -7.11
N LEU A 4 -24.49 16.26 -8.43
CA LEU A 4 -23.48 15.62 -9.27
C LEU A 4 -22.09 16.24 -9.03
N ASN A 5 -22.03 17.56 -8.85
CA ASN A 5 -20.80 18.27 -8.51
C ASN A 5 -20.31 17.88 -7.10
N ALA A 6 -21.21 17.77 -6.12
CA ALA A 6 -20.86 17.33 -4.77
C ALA A 6 -20.27 15.91 -4.76
N THR A 7 -20.89 14.97 -5.50
CA THR A 7 -20.35 13.62 -5.65
C THR A 7 -18.97 13.63 -6.32
N GLN A 8 -18.77 14.47 -7.35
CA GLN A 8 -17.49 14.58 -8.03
C GLN A 8 -16.39 15.13 -7.11
N ASP A 9 -16.71 16.14 -6.29
CA ASP A 9 -15.77 16.73 -5.34
C ASP A 9 -15.40 15.73 -4.23
N ASP A 10 -16.36 14.95 -3.74
CA ASP A 10 -16.11 13.88 -2.76
C ASP A 10 -15.21 12.78 -3.33
N VAL A 11 -15.42 12.37 -4.59
CA VAL A 11 -14.55 11.39 -5.28
C VAL A 11 -13.15 11.95 -5.48
N LEU A 12 -13.01 13.21 -5.88
CA LEU A 12 -11.70 13.85 -6.05
C LEU A 12 -10.96 13.98 -4.71
N ARG A 13 -11.68 14.29 -3.63
CA ARG A 13 -11.13 14.33 -2.27
C ARG A 13 -10.64 12.95 -1.83
N GLN A 14 -11.45 11.91 -2.02
CA GLN A 14 -11.08 10.54 -1.72
C GLN A 14 -9.84 10.10 -2.50
N MET A 15 -9.78 10.37 -3.80
CA MET A 15 -8.63 10.07 -4.64
C MET A 15 -7.37 10.82 -4.19
N HIS A 16 -7.51 12.06 -3.74
CA HIS A 16 -6.41 12.82 -3.17
C HIS A 16 -5.92 12.18 -1.88
N GLU A 17 -6.82 11.88 -0.94
CA GLU A 17 -6.54 11.22 0.34
C GLU A 17 -5.85 9.86 0.15
N GLU A 18 -6.35 9.03 -0.77
CA GLU A 18 -5.75 7.74 -1.13
C GLU A 18 -4.35 7.89 -1.76
N ALA A 19 -4.12 8.93 -2.57
CA ALA A 19 -2.81 9.23 -3.13
C ALA A 19 -1.80 9.70 -2.06
N VAL A 20 -2.25 10.37 -1.00
CA VAL A 20 -1.37 10.74 0.13
C VAL A 20 -1.11 9.58 1.08
N ASN A 21 -1.98 8.56 1.09
CA ASN A 21 -1.87 7.35 1.92
C ASN A 21 -1.02 6.25 1.27
N LEU A 22 -0.11 6.61 0.37
CA LEU A 22 0.85 5.71 -0.23
C LEU A 22 2.16 5.69 0.57
N PHE A 23 2.44 4.58 1.23
CA PHE A 23 3.65 4.39 2.01
C PHE A 23 4.61 3.43 1.31
N SER A 24 5.91 3.62 1.50
CA SER A 24 6.96 2.71 1.02
C SER A 24 7.73 2.03 2.15
N ARG A 25 7.48 2.44 3.40
CA ARG A 25 8.12 1.89 4.61
C ARG A 25 7.04 1.63 5.67
N VAL A 26 7.18 0.51 6.38
CA VAL A 26 6.25 0.13 7.45
C VAL A 26 6.31 1.11 8.63
N ALA A 27 7.49 1.68 8.92
CA ALA A 27 7.66 2.64 10.01
C ALA A 27 6.81 3.91 9.79
N ASP A 28 6.76 4.42 8.56
CA ASP A 28 5.99 5.62 8.21
C ASP A 28 4.49 5.37 8.32
N LEU A 29 4.03 4.18 7.88
CA LEU A 29 2.65 3.74 8.06
C LEU A 29 2.27 3.64 9.53
N ARG A 30 3.11 2.99 10.36
CA ARG A 30 2.85 2.87 11.81
C ARG A 30 2.82 4.22 12.49
N HIS A 31 3.71 5.14 12.10
CA HIS A 31 3.69 6.51 12.61
C HIS A 31 2.40 7.24 12.20
N PHE A 32 1.98 7.11 10.95
CA PHE A 32 0.71 7.66 10.46
C PHE A 32 -0.48 7.13 11.27
N ASP A 33 -0.56 5.83 11.51
CA ASP A 33 -1.67 5.21 12.25
C ASP A 33 -1.78 5.77 13.67
N VAL A 34 -0.65 5.89 14.37
CA VAL A 34 -0.61 6.43 15.73
C VAL A 34 -0.89 7.94 15.76
N ALA A 35 -0.30 8.70 14.82
CA ALA A 35 -0.36 10.15 14.81
C ALA A 35 -1.69 10.70 14.27
N LYS A 36 -2.28 10.03 13.28
CA LYS A 36 -3.50 10.48 12.59
C LYS A 36 -4.74 9.75 13.02
N ARG A 37 -4.62 8.53 13.56
CA ARG A 37 -5.75 7.69 14.00
C ARG A 37 -6.88 7.70 12.96
N PRO A 38 -6.57 7.23 11.73
CA PRO A 38 -7.50 7.33 10.62
C PRO A 38 -8.82 6.62 10.93
N ALA A 39 -9.90 7.10 10.32
CA ALA A 39 -11.22 6.46 10.43
C ALA A 39 -11.22 5.09 9.74
N ALA A 40 -12.18 4.23 10.09
CA ALA A 40 -12.22 2.84 9.63
C ALA A 40 -12.40 2.67 8.11
N ASP A 41 -12.89 3.70 7.43
CA ASP A 41 -13.09 3.77 5.99
C ASP A 41 -11.88 4.29 5.21
N VAL A 42 -10.82 4.71 5.90
CA VAL A 42 -9.59 5.20 5.27
C VAL A 42 -8.74 4.03 4.78
N CYS A 43 -8.64 3.90 3.46
CA CYS A 43 -7.71 2.95 2.84
C CYS A 43 -6.28 3.50 2.82
N VAL A 44 -5.33 2.67 3.23
CA VAL A 44 -3.88 2.94 3.16
C VAL A 44 -3.21 1.90 2.29
N THR A 45 -2.30 2.33 1.42
CA THR A 45 -1.57 1.42 0.52
C THR A 45 -0.10 1.41 0.89
N LEU A 46 0.43 0.23 1.21
CA LEU A 46 1.85 0.04 1.49
C LEU A 46 2.53 -0.67 0.31
N LYS A 47 3.41 0.04 -0.39
CA LYS A 47 4.22 -0.50 -1.49
C LYS A 47 5.58 -0.94 -0.96
N MET A 48 5.71 -2.22 -0.66
CA MET A 48 6.96 -2.84 -0.23
C MET A 48 7.81 -3.24 -1.45
N PHE A 49 9.10 -2.91 -1.45
CA PHE A 49 10.05 -3.53 -2.37
C PHE A 49 10.42 -4.93 -1.85
N CYS A 50 10.36 -5.95 -2.70
CA CYS A 50 10.84 -7.29 -2.35
C CYS A 50 12.36 -7.22 -2.14
N VAL A 51 12.83 -7.69 -0.98
CA VAL A 51 14.26 -7.73 -0.65
C VAL A 51 14.98 -8.74 -1.56
N TYR A 52 14.31 -9.85 -1.87
CA TYR A 52 14.80 -10.86 -2.79
C TYR A 52 13.63 -11.48 -3.56
N ALA A 53 13.79 -11.56 -4.88
CA ALA A 53 12.85 -12.23 -5.77
C ALA A 53 13.64 -13.09 -6.73
N GLU A 54 13.52 -14.42 -6.59
CA GLU A 54 14.13 -15.37 -7.50
C GLU A 54 13.06 -15.97 -8.41
N ARG A 55 13.42 -16.12 -9.69
CA ARG A 55 12.60 -16.81 -10.67
C ARG A 55 12.99 -18.28 -10.68
N LEU A 56 12.16 -19.13 -10.09
CA LEU A 56 12.37 -20.57 -10.15
C LEU A 56 11.92 -21.13 -11.50
N SER A 57 12.79 -21.93 -12.12
CA SER A 57 12.47 -22.65 -13.35
C SER A 57 11.90 -24.03 -12.98
N GLY A 58 10.57 -24.16 -12.98
CA GLY A 58 9.91 -25.47 -12.82
C GLY A 58 9.93 -26.27 -14.12
N SER A 59 10.05 -27.60 -14.04
CA SER A 59 10.13 -28.50 -15.21
C SER A 59 8.90 -28.43 -16.14
N ASN A 60 7.81 -27.79 -15.70
CA ASN A 60 6.53 -27.77 -16.40
C ASN A 60 6.01 -26.34 -16.57
N ALA A 61 6.71 -25.47 -17.30
CA ALA A 61 6.26 -24.13 -17.76
C ALA A 61 5.60 -23.19 -16.72
N THR A 62 5.61 -23.55 -15.44
CA THR A 62 4.88 -22.88 -14.38
C THR A 62 5.79 -21.79 -13.87
N ARG A 63 5.36 -20.55 -14.12
CA ARG A 63 6.07 -19.38 -13.64
C ARG A 63 5.76 -19.21 -12.15
N VAL A 64 6.73 -19.50 -11.30
CA VAL A 64 6.63 -19.27 -9.85
C VAL A 64 7.54 -18.10 -9.49
N THR A 65 6.98 -17.11 -8.82
CA THR A 65 7.71 -15.99 -8.23
C THR A 65 7.59 -16.12 -6.73
N LEU A 66 8.72 -16.32 -6.03
CA LEU A 66 8.78 -16.25 -4.57
C LEU A 66 9.35 -14.90 -4.16
N ALA A 67 8.71 -14.28 -3.17
CA ALA A 67 9.23 -13.12 -2.48
C ALA A 67 9.67 -13.57 -1.09
N ASP A 68 10.95 -13.37 -0.76
CA ASP A 68 11.47 -13.60 0.58
C ASP A 68 11.48 -12.27 1.34
N ALA A 69 10.93 -12.29 2.54
CA ALA A 69 10.96 -11.17 3.48
C ALA A 69 11.93 -11.55 4.60
N THR A 70 13.20 -11.18 4.44
CA THR A 70 14.15 -11.31 5.54
C THR A 70 13.76 -10.30 6.61
N GLU A 71 13.30 -10.76 7.78
CA GLU A 71 13.26 -9.91 8.97
C GLU A 71 14.68 -9.40 9.21
N ARG A 72 14.93 -8.12 8.93
CA ARG A 72 16.10 -7.45 9.49
C ARG A 72 15.84 -7.35 10.98
N ALA A 73 16.52 -8.17 11.76
CA ALA A 73 16.73 -7.90 13.18
C ALA A 73 17.49 -6.57 13.29
N GLU A 74 16.72 -5.48 13.41
CA GLU A 74 16.79 -4.55 14.54
C GLU A 74 18.06 -4.62 15.41
N PHE A 75 19.26 -4.20 14.98
CA PHE A 75 20.41 -4.00 15.89
C PHE A 75 20.53 -2.52 16.27
#